data_AF-A0A7X8ZXU6-F1
#
_entry.id   AF-A0A7X8ZXU6-F1
#
_cell.length_a   1.000
_cell.length_b   1.000
_cell.length_c   1.000
_cell.angle_alpha   90.00
_cell.angle_beta   90.00
_cell.angle_gamma   90.00
#
_symmetry.space_group_name_H-M   'P 1'
#
loop_
_entity.id
_entity.type
_entity.pdbx_description
1 polymer ?
#
loop_
_entity_poly.entity_id
_entity_poly.type
_entity_poly.pdbx_seq_one_letter_code
_entity_poly.pdbx_strand_id
1 'polypeptide(L)'
;MKINVPLTEKSFLLKYNGYIKAGVDFESMKVDVSGKDIHISLPRARILDTMIDEKSIKVYNESINAFNPLTIADYNKAIMKEKENMVSGAISQGILKDASKQAEMVLTAIMKDMGFENIKITQEIKIPQPQ
;
A
#
# COMPACT_ATOMS: atom_id res chain seq x y z
N MET A 1 -13.83 -30.56 15.21
CA MET A 1 -14.98 -30.78 14.30
C MET A 1 -15.63 -29.41 14.06
N LYS A 2 -15.55 -28.83 12.86
CA LYS A 2 -16.28 -27.58 12.55
C LYS A 2 -17.71 -27.98 12.19
N ILE A 3 -18.65 -27.76 13.10
CA ILE A 3 -20.08 -27.98 12.86
C ILE A 3 -20.53 -26.85 11.92
N ASN A 4 -20.88 -27.19 10.67
CA ASN A 4 -21.44 -26.24 9.72
C ASN A 4 -22.95 -26.15 9.97
N VAL A 5 -23.40 -25.09 10.64
CA VAL A 5 -24.82 -24.88 10.95
C VAL A 5 -25.47 -24.16 9.75
N PRO A 6 -26.49 -24.76 9.10
CA PRO A 6 -27.18 -24.11 7.98
C PRO A 6 -27.75 -22.76 8.40
N LEU A 7 -27.83 -21.79 7.48
CA LEU A 7 -28.38 -20.45 7.73
C LEU A 7 -27.59 -19.63 8.78
N THR A 8 -26.25 -19.73 8.83
CA THR A 8 -25.41 -18.85 9.69
C THR A 8 -24.50 -17.91 8.90
N GLU A 9 -24.45 -18.05 7.58
CA GLU A 9 -23.65 -17.22 6.69
C GLU A 9 -24.24 -15.81 6.56
N LYS A 10 -23.41 -14.79 6.82
CA LYS A 10 -23.73 -13.37 6.62
C LYS A 10 -23.07 -12.90 5.32
N SER A 11 -23.84 -12.27 4.44
CA SER A 11 -23.32 -11.62 3.25
C SER A 11 -23.89 -10.22 3.11
N PHE A 12 -23.02 -9.26 2.79
CA PHE A 12 -23.42 -7.90 2.47
C PHE A 12 -22.47 -7.29 1.45
N LEU A 13 -23.01 -6.45 0.58
CA LEU A 13 -22.25 -5.73 -0.43
C LEU A 13 -21.96 -4.31 0.06
N LEU A 14 -20.67 -3.99 0.19
CA LEU A 14 -20.18 -2.64 0.49
C LEU A 14 -19.69 -1.96 -0.78
N LYS A 15 -20.10 -0.70 -0.98
CA LYS A 15 -19.42 0.22 -1.89
C LYS A 15 -18.87 1.38 -1.09
N TYR A 16 -17.62 1.73 -1.35
CA TYR A 16 -16.92 2.80 -0.66
C TYR A 16 -15.88 3.44 -1.57
N ASN A 17 -15.48 4.65 -1.23
CA ASN A 17 -14.30 5.31 -1.78
C ASN A 17 -13.14 5.11 -0.82
N GLY A 18 -11.93 5.05 -1.37
CA GLY A 18 -10.70 4.90 -0.60
C GLY A 18 -9.49 5.17 -1.46
N TYR A 19 -8.32 5.18 -0.82
CA TYR A 19 -7.05 5.34 -1.50
C TYR A 19 -5.95 4.56 -0.79
N ILE A 20 -4.87 4.30 -1.53
CA ILE A 20 -3.61 3.78 -1.01
C ILE A 20 -2.52 4.71 -1.48
N LYS A 21 -1.63 5.11 -0.57
CA LYS A 21 -0.41 5.84 -0.90
C LYS A 21 0.77 4.90 -0.78
N ALA A 22 1.58 4.83 -1.82
CA ALA A 22 2.88 4.15 -1.80
C ALA A 22 3.97 5.14 -2.17
N GLY A 23 5.16 4.96 -1.61
CA GLY A 23 6.28 5.84 -1.88
C GLY A 23 7.58 5.30 -1.31
N VAL A 24 8.65 6.02 -1.60
CA VAL A 24 9.98 5.78 -1.06
C VAL A 24 10.23 6.79 0.06
N ASP A 25 10.76 6.30 1.17
CA ASP A 25 11.10 7.13 2.32
C ASP A 25 12.49 7.75 2.12
N PHE A 26 12.56 9.04 1.80
CA PHE A 26 13.83 9.69 1.50
C PHE A 26 14.67 10.01 2.74
N GLU A 27 14.13 9.90 3.96
CA GLU A 27 14.93 10.11 5.18
C GLU A 27 16.05 9.07 5.31
N SER A 28 15.84 7.86 4.77
CA SER A 28 16.82 6.76 4.77
C SER A 28 17.61 6.66 3.46
N MET A 29 17.51 7.65 2.58
CA MET A 29 18.27 7.70 1.32
C MET A 29 19.74 8.00 1.60
N LYS A 30 20.64 7.37 0.85
CA LYS A 30 22.07 7.71 0.86
C LYS A 30 22.47 8.32 -0.47
N VAL A 31 23.33 9.34 -0.41
CA VAL A 31 23.82 10.06 -1.58
C VAL A 31 25.33 10.16 -1.49
N ASP A 32 26.00 9.80 -2.58
CA ASP A 32 27.44 9.95 -2.76
C ASP A 32 27.68 10.79 -4.02
N VAL A 33 28.56 11.79 -3.93
CA VAL A 33 28.83 12.75 -5.01
C VAL A 33 30.33 12.82 -5.26
N SER A 34 30.74 12.68 -6.51
CA SER A 34 32.12 12.82 -6.96
C SER A 34 32.17 13.64 -8.24
N GLY A 35 32.47 14.93 -8.12
CA GLY A 35 32.47 15.85 -9.28
C GLY A 35 31.09 15.95 -9.93
N LYS A 36 30.95 15.44 -11.15
CA LYS A 36 29.68 15.38 -11.91
C LYS A 36 28.98 14.03 -11.83
N ASP A 37 29.51 13.11 -11.03
CA ASP A 37 28.93 11.79 -10.79
C ASP A 37 28.13 11.82 -9.49
N ILE A 38 26.95 11.20 -9.51
CA ILE A 38 26.10 11.04 -8.33
C ILE A 38 25.57 9.62 -8.24
N HIS A 39 25.70 9.01 -7.06
CA HIS A 39 25.08 7.74 -6.72
C HIS A 39 24.06 7.94 -5.60
N ILE A 40 22.79 7.63 -5.89
CA ILE A 40 21.68 7.66 -4.95
C ILE A 40 21.26 6.22 -4.62
N SER A 41 21.28 5.88 -3.34
CA SER A 41 20.73 4.61 -2.84
C SER A 41 19.38 4.87 -2.17
N LEU A 42 18.32 4.31 -2.74
CA LEU A 42 16.96 4.45 -2.26
C LEU A 42 16.52 3.23 -1.44
N PRO A 43 15.81 3.42 -0.32
CA PRO A 43 15.12 2.30 0.31
C PRO A 43 14.03 1.75 -0.60
N ARG A 44 13.58 0.53 -0.30
CA ARG A 44 12.44 -0.06 -1.03
C ARG A 44 11.17 0.76 -0.78
N ALA A 45 10.37 0.94 -1.83
CA ALA A 45 9.06 1.55 -1.68
C ALA A 45 8.17 0.74 -0.73
N ARG A 46 7.32 1.44 0.01
CA ARG A 46 6.37 0.86 0.97
C ARG A 46 5.02 1.54 0.88
N ILE A 47 4.00 0.90 1.42
CA ILE A 47 2.72 1.55 1.68
C ILE A 47 2.95 2.59 2.78
N LEU A 48 2.54 3.82 2.50
CA LEU A 48 2.65 4.96 3.41
C LEU A 48 1.31 5.24 4.10
N ASP A 49 0.21 5.00 3.40
CA ASP A 49 -1.14 5.27 3.91
C ASP A 49 -2.15 4.35 3.23
N THR A 50 -3.22 4.02 3.94
CA THR A 50 -4.36 3.27 3.41
C THR A 50 -5.62 3.76 4.12
N MET A 51 -6.56 4.27 3.33
CA MET A 51 -7.76 4.88 3.85
C MET A 51 -9.00 4.37 3.12
N ILE A 52 -10.05 4.15 3.90
CA ILE A 52 -11.43 4.03 3.41
C ILE A 52 -12.17 5.25 3.95
N ASP A 53 -12.87 5.97 3.09
CA ASP A 53 -13.74 7.06 3.52
C ASP A 53 -15.01 6.47 4.13
N GLU A 54 -15.06 6.42 5.46
CA GLU A 54 -16.17 5.84 6.20
C GLU A 54 -17.52 6.51 5.88
N LYS A 55 -17.51 7.80 5.55
CA LYS A 55 -18.73 8.54 5.18
C LYS A 55 -19.27 8.16 3.81
N SER A 56 -18.45 7.52 2.96
CA SER A 56 -18.84 7.08 1.62
C SER A 56 -19.49 5.69 1.59
N ILE A 57 -19.45 4.96 2.71
CA ILE A 57 -19.83 3.56 2.71
C ILE A 57 -21.34 3.43 2.54
N LYS A 58 -21.74 2.64 1.55
CA LYS A 58 -23.12 2.27 1.26
C LYS A 58 -23.27 0.76 1.31
N VAL A 59 -24.24 0.29 2.08
CA VAL A 59 -24.62 -1.12 2.18
C VAL A 59 -25.78 -1.36 1.21
N TYR A 60 -25.61 -2.28 0.25
CA TYR A 60 -26.58 -2.46 -0.84
C TYR A 60 -27.45 -3.72 -0.76
N ASN A 61 -27.00 -4.75 -0.05
CA ASN A 61 -27.72 -6.01 0.01
C ASN A 61 -27.49 -6.62 1.39
N GLU A 62 -28.51 -6.64 2.24
CA GLU A 62 -28.45 -7.27 3.56
C GLU A 62 -29.25 -8.57 3.48
N SER A 63 -28.57 -9.70 3.62
CA SER A 63 -29.24 -10.96 3.97
C SER A 63 -29.75 -10.82 5.41
N ILE A 64 -30.99 -10.36 5.58
CA ILE A 64 -31.61 -10.24 6.91
C ILE A 64 -31.98 -11.64 7.37
N ASN A 65 -31.06 -12.26 8.10
CA ASN A 65 -31.35 -13.47 8.83
C ASN A 65 -31.90 -13.11 10.22
N ALA A 66 -33.15 -13.49 10.50
CA ALA A 66 -33.80 -13.24 11.79
C ALA A 66 -33.05 -13.86 12.99
N PHE A 67 -32.20 -14.86 12.75
CA PHE A 67 -31.46 -15.58 13.80
C PHE A 67 -30.03 -15.06 14.04
N ASN A 68 -29.50 -14.18 13.17
CA ASN A 68 -28.16 -13.63 13.33
C ASN A 68 -28.02 -12.24 12.67
N PRO A 69 -28.59 -11.17 13.28
CA PRO A 69 -28.57 -9.83 12.71
C PRO A 69 -27.15 -9.30 12.53
N LEU A 70 -26.95 -8.40 11.57
CA LEU A 70 -25.69 -7.69 11.41
C LEU A 70 -25.45 -6.78 12.60
N THR A 71 -24.21 -6.79 13.10
CA THR A 71 -23.78 -5.94 14.20
C THR A 71 -22.78 -4.89 13.72
N ILE A 72 -22.62 -3.80 14.48
CA ILE A 72 -21.56 -2.80 14.22
C ILE A 72 -20.16 -3.45 14.27
N ALA A 73 -19.97 -4.45 15.13
CA ALA A 73 -18.72 -5.19 15.22
C ALA A 73 -18.42 -5.99 13.93
N ASP A 74 -19.43 -6.61 13.32
CA ASP A 74 -19.29 -7.30 12.02
C ASP A 74 -18.88 -6.32 10.91
N TYR A 75 -19.44 -5.11 10.93
CA TYR A 75 -19.11 -4.05 9.98
C TYR A 75 -17.66 -3.57 10.13
N ASN A 76 -17.24 -3.23 11.36
CA ASN A 76 -15.86 -2.82 11.63
C ASN A 76 -14.85 -3.89 11.20
N LYS A 77 -15.16 -5.16 11.46
CA LYS A 77 -14.35 -6.30 11.01
C LYS A 77 -14.27 -6.38 9.49
N ALA A 78 -15.37 -6.14 8.78
CA ALA A 78 -15.36 -6.10 7.31
C ALA A 78 -14.52 -4.94 6.77
N ILE A 79 -14.63 -3.74 7.35
CA ILE A 79 -13.80 -2.59 6.95
C ILE A 79 -12.31 -2.85 7.17
N MET A 80 -11.92 -3.47 8.29
CA MET A 80 -10.54 -3.87 8.53
C MET A 80 -10.04 -4.86 7.48
N LYS A 81 -10.85 -5.89 7.18
CA LYS A 81 -10.53 -6.88 6.14
C LYS A 81 -10.42 -6.25 4.75
N GLU A 82 -11.29 -5.30 4.43
CA GLU A 82 -11.24 -4.58 3.16
C GLU A 82 -9.98 -3.72 3.05
N LYS A 83 -9.51 -3.08 4.12
CA LYS A 83 -8.20 -2.39 4.11
C LYS A 83 -7.04 -3.35 3.79
N GLU A 84 -7.04 -4.56 4.37
CA GLU A 84 -6.04 -5.59 4.06
C GLU A 84 -6.12 -6.06 2.60
N ASN A 85 -7.34 -6.29 2.10
CA ASN A 85 -7.60 -6.68 0.71
C ASN A 85 -7.13 -5.60 -0.27
N MET A 86 -7.43 -4.33 0.02
CA MET A 86 -6.97 -3.17 -0.75
C MET A 86 -5.44 -3.15 -0.86
N VAL A 87 -4.73 -3.28 0.27
CA VAL A 87 -3.26 -3.30 0.31
C VAL A 87 -2.70 -4.48 -0.50
N SER A 88 -3.19 -5.70 -0.24
CA SER A 88 -2.73 -6.90 -0.94
C SER A 88 -2.97 -6.80 -2.45
N GLY A 89 -4.16 -6.33 -2.84
CA GLY A 89 -4.54 -6.09 -4.23
C GLY A 89 -3.59 -5.11 -4.91
N ALA A 90 -3.35 -3.94 -4.32
CA ALA A 90 -2.47 -2.93 -4.90
C ALA A 90 -1.00 -3.40 -4.98
N ILE A 91 -0.52 -4.14 -3.97
CA ILE A 91 0.81 -4.77 -4.02
C ILE A 91 0.89 -5.76 -5.19
N SER A 92 -0.13 -6.62 -5.36
CA SER A 92 -0.18 -7.59 -6.47
C SER A 92 -0.25 -6.91 -7.84
N GLN A 93 -0.86 -5.74 -7.91
CA GLN A 93 -0.96 -4.91 -9.11
C GLN A 93 0.32 -4.09 -9.39
N GLY A 94 1.30 -4.12 -8.49
CA GLY A 94 2.61 -3.51 -8.73
C GLY A 94 2.79 -2.10 -8.17
N ILE A 95 1.93 -1.61 -7.28
CA ILE A 95 2.00 -0.23 -6.77
C ILE A 95 3.38 0.14 -6.18
N LEU A 96 4.07 -0.81 -5.55
CA LEU A 96 5.41 -0.58 -4.98
C LEU A 96 6.49 -0.46 -6.07
N LYS A 97 6.35 -1.21 -7.16
CA LYS A 97 7.22 -1.11 -8.33
C LYS A 97 7.02 0.24 -9.00
N ASP A 98 5.77 0.66 -9.18
CA ASP A 98 5.43 1.94 -9.77
C ASP A 98 5.94 3.10 -8.92
N ALA A 99 5.76 3.02 -7.60
CA ALA A 99 6.31 4.02 -6.66
C ALA A 99 7.85 4.11 -6.74
N SER A 100 8.54 2.97 -6.83
CA SER A 100 10.01 2.95 -6.98
C SER A 100 10.45 3.58 -8.30
N LYS A 101 9.78 3.23 -9.41
CA LYS A 101 10.07 3.77 -10.75
C LYS A 101 9.79 5.28 -10.83
N GLN A 102 8.71 5.73 -10.21
CA GLN A 102 8.36 7.16 -10.17
C GLN A 102 9.42 7.95 -9.39
N ALA A 103 9.89 7.44 -8.26
CA ALA A 103 10.96 8.06 -7.48
C ALA A 103 12.26 8.17 -8.29
N GLU A 104 12.68 7.07 -8.95
CA GLU A 104 13.86 7.04 -9.82
C GLU A 104 13.76 8.07 -10.95
N MET A 105 12.61 8.14 -11.61
CA MET A 105 12.38 9.08 -12.72
C MET A 105 12.46 10.54 -12.27
N VAL A 106 11.81 10.88 -11.15
CA VAL A 106 11.82 12.25 -10.61
C VAL A 106 13.23 12.63 -10.16
N LEU A 107 13.93 11.76 -9.43
CA LEU A 107 15.30 12.03 -8.98
C LEU A 107 16.25 12.18 -10.17
N THR A 108 16.14 11.32 -11.18
CA THR A 108 16.96 11.44 -12.39
C THR A 108 16.75 12.78 -13.08
N ALA A 109 15.49 13.23 -13.22
CA ALA A 109 15.18 14.53 -13.83
C ALA A 109 15.80 15.69 -13.03
N ILE A 110 15.60 15.70 -11.70
CA ILE A 110 16.16 16.74 -10.83
C ILE A 110 17.69 16.76 -10.91
N MET A 111 18.35 15.61 -10.86
CA MET A 111 19.82 15.55 -10.90
C MET A 111 20.39 16.00 -12.26
N LYS A 112 19.71 15.70 -13.37
CA LYS A 112 20.09 16.23 -14.69
C LYS A 112 19.98 17.75 -14.74
N ASP A 113 18.90 18.31 -14.24
CA ASP A 113 18.70 19.76 -14.19
C ASP A 113 19.74 20.46 -13.29
N MET A 114 20.24 19.76 -12.27
CA MET A 114 21.34 20.22 -11.41
C MET A 114 22.74 20.10 -12.06
N GLY A 115 22.85 19.51 -13.26
CA GLY A 115 24.10 19.42 -14.01
C GLY A 115 24.94 18.16 -13.76
N PHE A 116 24.38 17.14 -13.09
CA PHE A 116 25.04 15.83 -13.00
C PHE A 116 24.98 15.09 -14.35
N GLU A 117 26.09 14.47 -14.73
CA GLU A 117 26.22 13.77 -16.02
C GLU A 117 26.03 12.26 -15.83
N ASN A 118 26.64 11.68 -14.80
CA ASN A 118 26.56 10.25 -14.51
C ASN A 118 25.70 10.02 -13.26
N ILE A 119 24.41 9.74 -13.48
CA ILE A 119 23.43 9.51 -12.41
C ILE A 119 23.19 8.01 -12.26
N LYS A 120 23.52 7.47 -11.10
CA LYS A 120 23.25 6.08 -10.74
C LYS A 120 22.25 6.05 -9.59
N ILE A 121 21.14 5.34 -9.76
CA ILE A 121 20.16 5.12 -8.70
C ILE A 121 20.07 3.61 -8.44
N THR A 122 20.21 3.19 -7.18
CA THR A 122 20.12 1.78 -6.77
C THR A 122 19.17 1.61 -5.61
N GLN A 123 18.60 0.42 -5.45
CA GLN A 123 17.85 0.08 -4.24
C GLN A 123 18.78 -0.47 -3.16
N GLU A 124 18.63 0.00 -1.94
CA GLU A 124 19.39 -0.48 -0.79
C GLU A 124 18.92 -1.91 -0.43
N ILE A 125 19.78 -2.90 -0.65
CA ILE A 125 19.60 -4.24 -0.09
C ILE A 125 19.92 -4.09 1.39
N LYS A 126 18.91 -4.16 2.28
CA LYS A 126 19.17 -4.29 3.71
C LYS A 126 20.20 -5.40 3.92
N ILE A 127 21.39 -5.03 4.39
CA ILE A 127 22.39 -5.99 4.84
C ILE A 127 21.70 -6.80 5.95
N PRO A 128 21.60 -8.14 5.84
CA PRO A 128 21.09 -8.93 6.96
C PRO A 128 21.99 -8.65 8.17
N GLN A 129 21.41 -8.23 9.28
CA GLN A 129 22.17 -8.10 10.52
C GLN A 129 22.71 -9.50 10.88
N PRO A 130 24.02 -9.65 11.18
CA PRO A 130 24.52 -10.88 11.77
C PRO A 130 23.78 -11.12 13.09
N GLN A 131 23.27 -12.34 13.27
CA GLN A 131 22.80 -12.84 14.57
C GLN A 131 23.96 -12.93 15.57
#